data_AF-R7Q1X4-F1
#
_entry.id   AF-R7Q1X4-F1
#
_cell.length_a   1.000
_cell.length_b   1.000
_cell.length_c   1.000
_cell.angle_alpha   90.00
_cell.angle_beta   90.00
_cell.angle_gamma   90.00
#
_symmetry.space_group_name_H-M   'P 1'
#
loop_
_entity.id
_entity.type
_entity.pdbx_description
1 polymer ?
#
loop_
_entity_poly.entity_id
_entity_poly.type
_entity_poly.pdbx_seq_one_letter_code
_entity_poly.pdbx_strand_id
1 'polypeptide(L)'
;MNPDRLFDSLREQVKGLAPSNMDISSIEFEGPIVAIYVRNYDEFSGNVDVAKNMAMSVRRRVDIRPDPSTLEDPDKVEKKIRSMIPDSAEVTDINFQPDTGQAFVEAINPGAINDQEILSALKKESGWNVKVMRSPPIPSKTISDVRGYLRYSKDERSAMLKKVARNLVRPVIEGEQWVRVTTMGGFRQVGRSASLLTTRNSKILIDCGLDPGSDATPYFAIPEANPITDIDAVVITHAHLDHCGTLPALFKYGYEGPVYCTEPTRDLMALLQLDNIKLAYGEAKKNLYDAKDVRKEILHTIPLKYGSTTDIAPDVRLTFHNAGHILGSAIAHFHVGEGLHNIAFTGDTKYEKTWLFNPANTKFPRLETLVIESTYGGHNDYQPSRHDASEQLGEYIKEACTHGGKILIPVFAVGRSQEVMLVIEELERTEAIPPLPVYLDGMIWEATAIHTAYPEYLNTQLRTQIFQKNENPFLSPIFHRVETADMREEICHSPDPCIVLATGGMMSGGPVLEYFREWADDPRNWLLFVGYQSENSLGRTIQRGRTEITLPSKGKQITVEIKMNRETVDGFSGHSDRKQMMEYIRKLDPRPDKIIIGHGEDRKCTDLASSIYKKYNIQTVAPQNLETVRLK
;
A
#
# COMPACT_ATOMS: atom_id res chain seq x y z
N MET A 1 -9.64 2.69 -36.15
CA MET A 1 -9.62 1.23 -36.38
C MET A 1 -10.48 0.59 -35.30
N ASN A 2 -11.36 -0.39 -35.61
CA ASN A 2 -12.22 -1.04 -34.60
C ASN A 2 -11.34 -1.91 -33.66
N PRO A 3 -11.44 -1.79 -32.31
CA PRO A 3 -10.76 -2.66 -31.35
C PRO A 3 -10.84 -4.15 -31.67
N ASP A 4 -11.99 -4.63 -32.16
CA ASP A 4 -12.17 -6.05 -32.50
C ASP A 4 -11.22 -6.51 -33.61
N ARG A 5 -11.02 -5.68 -34.65
CA ARG A 5 -10.06 -5.98 -35.72
C ARG A 5 -8.62 -5.98 -35.21
N LEU A 6 -8.30 -5.14 -34.23
CA LEU A 6 -6.98 -5.10 -33.64
C LEU A 6 -6.71 -6.37 -32.81
N PHE A 7 -7.71 -6.84 -32.07
CA PHE A 7 -7.63 -8.11 -31.37
C PHE A 7 -7.51 -9.29 -32.32
N ASP A 8 -8.25 -9.31 -33.43
CA ASP A 8 -8.13 -10.38 -34.43
C ASP A 8 -6.71 -10.40 -35.04
N SER A 9 -6.17 -9.23 -35.37
CA SER A 9 -4.78 -9.11 -35.83
C SER A 9 -3.78 -9.60 -34.77
N LEU A 10 -3.98 -9.27 -33.49
CA LEU A 10 -3.13 -9.73 -32.40
C LEU A 10 -3.23 -11.24 -32.20
N ARG A 11 -4.44 -11.83 -32.31
CA ARG A 11 -4.63 -13.27 -32.25
C ARG A 11 -3.89 -13.99 -33.36
N GLU A 12 -3.98 -13.50 -34.59
CA GLU A 12 -3.25 -14.08 -35.73
C GLU A 12 -1.73 -13.94 -35.56
N GLN A 13 -1.25 -12.81 -35.05
CA GLN A 13 0.17 -12.63 -34.72
C GLN A 13 0.63 -13.62 -33.64
N VAL A 14 -0.14 -13.79 -32.57
CA VAL A 14 0.18 -14.75 -31.50
C VAL A 14 0.20 -16.19 -32.02
N LYS A 15 -0.81 -16.58 -32.83
CA LYS A 15 -0.85 -17.91 -33.45
C LYS A 15 0.35 -18.15 -34.37
N GLY A 16 0.75 -17.15 -35.16
CA GLY A 16 1.92 -17.24 -36.04
C GLY A 16 3.25 -17.38 -35.30
N LEU A 17 3.33 -16.90 -34.06
CA LEU A 17 4.51 -17.03 -33.19
C LEU A 17 4.49 -18.30 -32.34
N ALA A 18 3.36 -19.00 -32.28
CA ALA A 18 3.22 -20.19 -31.47
C ALA A 18 3.99 -21.38 -32.08
N PRO A 19 4.70 -22.17 -31.25
CA PRO A 19 5.27 -23.44 -31.69
C PRO A 19 4.19 -24.32 -32.34
N SER A 20 4.54 -25.06 -33.39
CA SER A 20 3.58 -25.88 -34.15
C SER A 20 2.94 -27.00 -33.33
N ASN A 21 3.57 -27.42 -32.24
CA ASN A 21 3.02 -28.39 -31.29
C ASN A 21 2.15 -27.75 -30.18
N MET A 22 1.96 -26.42 -30.16
CA MET A 22 1.13 -25.77 -29.15
C MET A 22 -0.35 -25.84 -29.55
N ASP A 23 -1.15 -26.64 -28.83
CA ASP A 23 -2.60 -26.73 -29.04
C ASP A 23 -3.31 -25.57 -28.32
N ILE A 24 -3.37 -24.42 -29.00
CA ILE A 24 -4.05 -23.22 -28.51
C ILE A 24 -5.57 -23.41 -28.67
N SER A 25 -6.29 -23.36 -27.55
CA SER A 25 -7.75 -23.41 -27.56
C SER A 25 -8.39 -22.04 -27.67
N SER A 26 -7.85 -21.04 -26.98
CA SER A 26 -8.34 -19.66 -27.02
C SER A 26 -7.26 -18.64 -26.66
N ILE A 27 -7.46 -17.41 -27.14
CA ILE A 27 -6.61 -16.25 -26.83
C ILE A 27 -7.54 -15.13 -26.35
N GLU A 28 -7.41 -14.81 -25.07
CA GLU A 28 -8.18 -13.79 -24.39
C GLU A 28 -7.30 -12.60 -24.00
N PHE A 29 -7.90 -11.43 -23.90
CA PHE A 29 -7.23 -10.21 -23.48
C PHE A 29 -7.86 -9.75 -22.17
N GLU A 30 -7.07 -9.81 -21.10
CA GLU A 30 -7.52 -9.60 -19.73
C GLU A 30 -6.68 -8.50 -19.07
N GLY A 31 -7.25 -7.31 -18.99
CA GLY A 31 -6.52 -6.12 -18.57
C GLY A 31 -5.26 -5.91 -19.43
N PRO A 32 -4.06 -5.81 -18.82
CA PRO A 32 -2.82 -5.64 -19.57
C PRO A 32 -2.21 -6.94 -20.10
N ILE A 33 -2.86 -8.10 -19.91
CA ILE A 33 -2.31 -9.42 -20.20
C ILE A 33 -3.00 -10.03 -21.43
N VAL A 34 -2.20 -10.67 -22.28
CA VAL A 34 -2.66 -11.60 -23.32
C VAL A 34 -2.61 -13.01 -22.76
N ALA A 35 -3.76 -13.57 -22.43
CA ALA A 35 -3.89 -14.92 -21.90
C ALA A 35 -4.06 -15.93 -23.04
N ILE A 36 -3.12 -16.87 -23.16
CA ILE A 36 -3.14 -17.93 -24.17
C ILE A 36 -3.49 -19.23 -23.46
N TYR A 37 -4.67 -19.78 -23.74
CA TYR A 37 -5.12 -21.04 -23.18
C TYR A 37 -4.70 -22.20 -24.09
N VAL A 38 -4.05 -23.19 -23.48
CA VAL A 38 -3.39 -24.31 -24.19
C VAL A 38 -3.86 -25.63 -23.60
N ARG A 39 -4.23 -26.61 -24.44
CA ARG A 39 -4.67 -27.93 -23.96
C ARG A 39 -3.50 -28.82 -23.53
N ASN A 40 -2.37 -28.74 -24.21
CA ASN A 40 -1.13 -29.42 -23.83
C ASN A 40 -0.20 -28.50 -23.01
N TYR A 41 -0.76 -27.83 -21.99
CA TYR A 41 -0.04 -26.87 -21.16
C TYR A 41 1.23 -27.42 -20.52
N ASP A 42 1.24 -28.70 -20.15
CA ASP A 42 2.39 -29.35 -19.50
C ASP A 42 3.69 -29.23 -20.30
N GLU A 43 3.63 -29.31 -21.63
CA GLU A 43 4.79 -29.16 -22.52
C GLU A 43 5.42 -27.75 -22.48
N PHE A 44 4.62 -26.72 -22.18
CA PHE A 44 5.03 -25.31 -22.26
C PHE A 44 5.19 -24.64 -20.90
N SER A 45 4.62 -25.23 -19.86
CA SER A 45 4.57 -24.66 -18.52
C SER A 45 5.93 -24.42 -17.86
N GLY A 46 6.98 -25.12 -18.29
CA GLY A 46 8.37 -24.91 -17.86
C GLY A 46 9.22 -24.09 -18.84
N ASN A 47 8.69 -23.76 -20.02
CA ASN A 47 9.43 -23.09 -21.09
C ASN A 47 9.17 -21.58 -21.08
N VAL A 48 9.93 -20.87 -20.24
CA VAL A 48 9.81 -19.41 -20.06
C VAL A 48 10.13 -18.64 -21.36
N ASP A 49 10.95 -19.23 -22.25
CA ASP A 49 11.40 -18.56 -23.47
C ASP A 49 10.27 -18.37 -24.48
N VAL A 50 9.31 -19.30 -24.56
CA VAL A 50 8.17 -19.18 -25.50
C VAL A 50 7.30 -17.98 -25.15
N ALA A 51 6.87 -17.89 -23.89
CA ALA A 51 6.06 -16.75 -23.42
C ALA A 51 6.81 -15.42 -23.57
N LYS A 52 8.12 -15.41 -23.27
CA LYS A 52 8.98 -14.23 -23.40
C LYS A 52 9.14 -13.77 -24.85
N ASN A 53 9.39 -14.68 -25.78
CA ASN A 53 9.55 -14.37 -27.20
C ASN A 53 8.25 -13.84 -27.82
N MET A 54 7.11 -14.44 -27.45
CA MET A 54 5.80 -13.94 -27.82
C MET A 54 5.60 -12.53 -27.27
N ALA A 55 5.82 -12.32 -25.97
CA ALA A 55 5.64 -11.03 -25.30
C ALA A 55 6.47 -9.90 -25.94
N MET A 56 7.73 -10.19 -26.30
CA MET A 56 8.60 -9.24 -27.03
C MET A 56 8.03 -8.86 -28.39
N SER A 57 7.47 -9.83 -29.11
CA SER A 57 6.96 -9.64 -30.47
C SER A 57 5.62 -8.89 -30.50
N VAL A 58 4.71 -9.20 -29.57
CA VAL A 58 3.42 -8.50 -29.44
C VAL A 58 3.51 -7.22 -28.61
N ARG A 59 4.68 -6.94 -28.01
CA ARG A 59 4.94 -5.82 -27.11
C ARG A 59 3.93 -5.72 -25.96
N ARG A 60 3.48 -6.87 -25.45
CA ARG A 60 2.50 -7.00 -24.36
C ARG A 60 2.88 -8.17 -23.49
N ARG A 61 2.42 -8.16 -22.23
CA ARG A 61 2.64 -9.29 -21.34
C ARG A 61 1.81 -10.48 -21.82
N VAL A 62 2.47 -11.62 -22.04
CA VAL A 62 1.84 -12.87 -22.43
C VAL A 62 1.87 -13.82 -21.24
N ASP A 63 0.73 -14.44 -20.97
CA ASP A 63 0.56 -15.45 -19.93
C ASP A 63 -0.01 -16.71 -20.57
N ILE A 64 0.71 -17.82 -20.48
CA ILE A 64 0.28 -19.11 -21.01
C ILE A 64 -0.40 -19.87 -19.88
N ARG A 65 -1.62 -20.34 -20.12
CA ARG A 65 -2.49 -20.96 -19.12
C ARG A 65 -3.03 -22.31 -19.61
N PRO A 66 -3.32 -23.25 -18.70
CA PRO A 66 -4.03 -24.46 -19.09
C PRO A 66 -5.46 -24.12 -19.49
N ASP A 67 -5.96 -24.81 -20.52
CA ASP A 67 -7.36 -24.75 -20.91
C ASP A 67 -8.25 -25.23 -19.74
N PRO A 68 -9.26 -24.47 -19.31
CA PRO A 68 -10.15 -24.85 -18.20
C PRO A 68 -10.80 -26.23 -18.35
N SER A 69 -11.04 -26.71 -19.58
CA SER A 69 -11.57 -28.05 -19.87
C SER A 69 -10.60 -29.20 -19.52
N THR A 70 -9.31 -28.89 -19.38
CA THR A 70 -8.25 -29.84 -18.99
C THR A 70 -8.01 -29.87 -17.48
N LEU A 71 -8.57 -28.91 -16.75
CA LEU A 71 -8.45 -28.83 -15.30
C LEU A 71 -9.45 -29.78 -14.65
N GLU A 72 -8.94 -30.63 -13.76
CA GLU A 72 -9.80 -31.47 -12.93
C GLU A 72 -10.59 -30.63 -11.91
N ASP A 73 -11.74 -31.14 -11.49
CA ASP A 73 -12.60 -30.52 -10.49
C ASP A 73 -11.83 -30.19 -9.17
N PRO A 74 -11.85 -28.92 -8.70
CA PRO A 74 -11.10 -28.49 -7.53
C PRO A 74 -11.27 -29.36 -6.28
N ASP A 75 -12.50 -29.82 -6.00
CA ASP A 75 -12.78 -30.63 -4.81
C ASP A 75 -12.08 -32.00 -4.86
N LYS A 76 -11.93 -32.57 -6.06
CA LYS A 76 -11.15 -33.80 -6.28
C LYS A 76 -9.66 -33.53 -6.15
N VAL A 77 -9.19 -32.44 -6.73
CA VAL A 77 -7.77 -32.06 -6.69
C VAL A 77 -7.34 -31.73 -5.27
N GLU A 78 -8.20 -31.08 -4.47
CA GLU A 78 -7.91 -30.81 -3.06
C GLU A 78 -7.68 -32.11 -2.28
N LYS A 79 -8.53 -33.12 -2.48
CA LYS A 79 -8.36 -34.44 -1.87
C LYS A 79 -7.06 -35.11 -2.30
N LYS A 80 -6.70 -35.03 -3.59
CA LYS A 80 -5.42 -35.55 -4.11
C LYS A 80 -4.23 -34.83 -3.46
N ILE A 81 -4.24 -33.50 -3.44
CA ILE A 81 -3.23 -32.67 -2.78
C ILE A 81 -3.05 -33.11 -1.33
N ARG A 82 -4.14 -33.20 -0.55
CA ARG A 82 -4.09 -33.63 0.85
C ARG A 82 -3.60 -35.08 1.03
N SER A 83 -3.79 -35.96 0.04
CA SER A 83 -3.32 -37.35 0.10
C SER A 83 -1.85 -37.54 -0.32
N MET A 84 -1.33 -36.68 -1.21
CA MET A 84 0.03 -36.77 -1.72
C MET A 84 1.03 -35.95 -0.90
N ILE A 85 0.55 -34.90 -0.24
CA ILE A 85 1.38 -34.04 0.60
C ILE A 85 1.58 -34.69 1.98
N PRO A 86 2.82 -34.74 2.51
CA PRO A 86 3.06 -35.22 3.86
C PRO A 86 2.31 -34.40 4.92
N ASP A 87 1.75 -35.07 5.94
CA ASP A 87 1.10 -34.40 7.08
C ASP A 87 2.05 -33.42 7.80
N SER A 88 3.36 -33.69 7.78
CA SER A 88 4.41 -32.82 8.34
C SER A 88 4.49 -31.45 7.67
N ALA A 89 3.88 -31.28 6.49
CA ALA A 89 3.77 -29.99 5.84
C ALA A 89 2.80 -29.04 6.55
N GLU A 90 1.78 -29.57 7.24
CA GLU A 90 0.73 -28.82 7.92
C GLU A 90 0.05 -27.80 6.98
N VAL A 91 -0.69 -28.32 5.99
CA VAL A 91 -1.45 -27.50 5.02
C VAL A 91 -2.59 -26.76 5.72
N THR A 92 -2.56 -25.43 5.65
CA THR A 92 -3.56 -24.56 6.28
C THR A 92 -4.67 -24.14 5.34
N ASP A 93 -4.35 -23.88 4.06
CA ASP A 93 -5.33 -23.47 3.05
C ASP A 93 -4.94 -23.99 1.66
N ILE A 94 -5.93 -24.23 0.80
CA ILE A 94 -5.74 -24.57 -0.61
C ILE A 94 -6.67 -23.68 -1.44
N ASN A 95 -6.09 -22.91 -2.34
CA ASN A 95 -6.78 -21.90 -3.13
C ASN A 95 -6.65 -22.17 -4.63
N PHE A 96 -7.78 -22.46 -5.29
CA PHE A 96 -7.85 -22.66 -6.73
C PHE A 96 -8.20 -21.36 -7.45
N GLN A 97 -7.39 -21.01 -8.45
CA GLN A 97 -7.61 -19.90 -9.39
C GLN A 97 -7.85 -20.49 -10.79
N PRO A 98 -9.10 -20.84 -11.14
CA PRO A 98 -9.40 -21.47 -12.43
C PRO A 98 -9.02 -20.58 -13.61
N ASP A 99 -9.12 -19.25 -13.46
CA ASP A 99 -8.77 -18.28 -14.50
C ASP A 99 -7.29 -18.34 -14.90
N THR A 100 -6.40 -18.72 -13.98
CA THR A 100 -4.95 -18.86 -14.23
C THR A 100 -4.50 -20.32 -14.26
N GLY A 101 -5.39 -21.25 -13.94
CA GLY A 101 -5.09 -22.67 -13.74
C GLY A 101 -4.12 -22.94 -12.59
N GLN A 102 -4.04 -22.04 -11.60
CA GLN A 102 -3.10 -22.16 -10.47
C GLN A 102 -3.82 -22.63 -9.22
N ALA A 103 -3.20 -23.57 -8.50
CA ALA A 103 -3.65 -24.01 -7.17
C ALA A 103 -2.58 -23.61 -6.15
N PHE A 104 -2.88 -22.68 -5.26
CA PHE A 104 -1.97 -22.24 -4.21
C PHE A 104 -2.20 -23.07 -2.95
N VAL A 105 -1.17 -23.76 -2.48
CA VAL A 105 -1.19 -24.54 -1.24
C VAL A 105 -0.41 -23.77 -0.18
N GLU A 106 -1.10 -23.28 0.84
CA GLU A 106 -0.49 -22.62 2.00
C GLU A 106 -0.19 -23.68 3.07
N ALA A 107 1.06 -23.78 3.50
CA ALA A 107 1.50 -24.74 4.50
C ALA A 107 2.51 -24.14 5.48
N ILE A 108 2.49 -24.57 6.75
CA ILE A 108 3.44 -24.07 7.76
C ILE A 108 4.87 -24.48 7.40
N ASN A 109 5.04 -25.72 6.94
CA ASN A 109 6.33 -26.29 6.53
C ASN A 109 6.36 -26.57 5.02
N PRO A 110 6.43 -25.54 4.16
CA PRO A 110 6.36 -25.73 2.71
C PRO A 110 7.54 -26.55 2.15
N GLY A 111 8.67 -26.60 2.88
CA GLY A 111 9.82 -27.43 2.52
C GLY A 111 9.52 -28.92 2.48
N ALA A 112 8.52 -29.40 3.23
CA ALA A 112 8.07 -30.79 3.19
C ALA A 112 7.26 -31.12 1.92
N ILE A 113 6.76 -30.10 1.21
CA ILE A 113 5.97 -30.23 -0.03
C ILE A 113 6.85 -29.98 -1.27
N ASN A 114 8.01 -29.35 -1.11
CA ASN A 114 8.83 -28.85 -2.21
C ASN A 114 9.63 -29.95 -2.93
N ASP A 115 9.04 -31.14 -3.04
CA ASP A 115 9.50 -32.24 -3.87
C ASP A 115 8.99 -32.02 -5.31
N GLN A 116 9.93 -31.88 -6.25
CA GLN A 116 9.60 -31.69 -7.66
C GLN A 116 8.85 -32.88 -8.26
N GLU A 117 9.00 -34.08 -7.72
CA GLU A 117 8.26 -35.26 -8.17
C GLU A 117 6.77 -35.14 -7.80
N ILE A 118 6.47 -34.75 -6.55
CA ILE A 118 5.08 -34.56 -6.07
C ILE A 118 4.38 -33.46 -6.87
N LEU A 119 5.02 -32.31 -7.04
CA LEU A 119 4.43 -31.19 -7.79
C LEU A 119 4.25 -31.51 -9.27
N SER A 120 5.19 -32.24 -9.89
CA SER A 120 5.07 -32.68 -11.28
C SER A 120 3.99 -33.74 -11.45
N ALA A 121 3.84 -34.66 -10.49
CA ALA A 121 2.79 -35.68 -10.49
C ALA A 121 1.40 -35.05 -10.31
N LEU A 122 1.23 -34.20 -9.30
CA LEU A 122 -0.03 -33.46 -9.08
C LEU A 122 -0.44 -32.67 -10.31
N LYS A 123 0.51 -32.01 -10.95
CA LYS A 123 0.27 -31.29 -12.19
C LYS A 123 -0.18 -32.20 -13.33
N LYS A 124 0.57 -33.27 -13.60
CA LYS A 124 0.25 -34.22 -14.67
C LYS A 124 -1.10 -34.91 -14.47
N GLU A 125 -1.49 -35.16 -13.22
CA GLU A 125 -2.74 -35.84 -12.89
C GLU A 125 -3.95 -34.92 -12.82
N SER A 126 -3.77 -33.65 -12.46
CA SER A 126 -4.88 -32.71 -12.22
C SER A 126 -5.00 -31.60 -13.27
N GLY A 127 -3.96 -31.36 -14.05
CA GLY A 127 -3.82 -30.19 -14.94
C GLY A 127 -3.52 -28.87 -14.21
N TRP A 128 -3.62 -28.83 -12.88
CA TRP A 128 -3.41 -27.62 -12.10
C TRP A 128 -1.92 -27.34 -11.87
N ASN A 129 -1.53 -26.07 -12.03
CA ASN A 129 -0.22 -25.62 -11.64
C ASN A 129 -0.19 -25.37 -10.12
N VAL A 130 0.20 -26.39 -9.35
CA VAL A 130 0.28 -26.33 -7.89
C VAL A 130 1.49 -25.50 -7.45
N LYS A 131 1.24 -24.43 -6.70
CA LYS A 131 2.25 -23.55 -6.12
C LYS A 131 2.19 -23.60 -4.61
N VAL A 132 3.29 -24.00 -3.99
CA VAL A 132 3.39 -24.03 -2.54
C VAL A 132 3.82 -22.67 -2.02
N MET A 133 3.11 -22.18 -1.02
CA MET A 133 3.44 -20.97 -0.27
C MET A 133 3.52 -21.30 1.21
N ARG A 134 4.33 -20.54 1.95
CA ARG A 134 4.32 -20.67 3.40
C ARG A 134 3.06 -19.99 3.96
N SER A 135 2.40 -20.64 4.92
CA SER A 135 1.31 -20.02 5.66
C SER A 135 1.81 -18.78 6.41
N PRO A 136 1.06 -17.67 6.39
CA PRO A 136 1.41 -16.52 7.20
C PRO A 136 1.36 -16.90 8.69
N PRO A 137 2.36 -16.50 9.49
CA PRO A 137 2.37 -16.77 10.94
C PRO A 137 1.15 -16.22 11.68
N ILE A 138 0.58 -15.12 11.19
CA ILE A 138 -0.64 -14.52 11.74
C ILE A 138 -1.69 -14.48 10.62
N PRO A 139 -2.84 -15.17 10.77
CA PRO A 139 -3.89 -15.13 9.76
C PRO A 139 -4.51 -13.72 9.72
N SER A 140 -4.70 -13.18 8.50
CA SER A 140 -5.40 -11.91 8.28
C SER A 140 -6.83 -12.17 7.80
N LYS A 141 -7.81 -11.62 8.52
CA LYS A 141 -9.20 -11.66 8.10
C LYS A 141 -9.40 -10.86 6.82
N THR A 142 -8.76 -9.70 6.71
CA THR A 142 -8.87 -8.80 5.55
C THR A 142 -8.41 -9.49 4.27
N ILE A 143 -7.27 -10.18 4.30
CA ILE A 143 -6.76 -10.92 3.14
C ILE A 143 -7.76 -12.00 2.74
N SER A 144 -8.29 -12.75 3.71
CA SER A 144 -9.30 -13.78 3.47
C SER A 144 -10.57 -13.20 2.84
N ASP A 145 -11.10 -12.11 3.40
CA ASP A 145 -12.31 -11.42 2.91
C ASP A 145 -12.10 -10.86 1.50
N VAL A 146 -10.96 -10.21 1.22
CA VAL A 146 -10.62 -9.67 -0.11
C VAL A 146 -10.50 -10.80 -1.13
N ARG A 147 -9.71 -11.84 -0.83
CA ARG A 147 -9.55 -12.99 -1.74
C ARG A 147 -10.86 -13.72 -1.96
N GLY A 148 -11.63 -13.96 -0.89
CA GLY A 148 -12.94 -14.60 -0.93
C GLY A 148 -13.94 -13.83 -1.79
N TYR A 149 -13.98 -12.51 -1.66
CA TYR A 149 -14.84 -11.65 -2.49
C TYR A 149 -14.43 -11.70 -3.98
N LEU A 150 -13.13 -11.65 -4.29
CA LEU A 150 -12.65 -11.77 -5.66
C LEU A 150 -12.99 -13.13 -6.29
N ARG A 151 -12.95 -14.22 -5.51
CA ARG A 151 -13.39 -15.55 -5.96
C ARG A 151 -14.89 -15.57 -6.24
N TYR A 152 -15.68 -14.99 -5.34
CA TYR A 152 -17.13 -14.93 -5.47
C TYR A 152 -17.55 -14.14 -6.71
N SER A 153 -16.92 -13.00 -6.97
CA SER A 153 -17.20 -12.11 -8.11
C SER A 153 -16.33 -12.39 -9.35
N LYS A 154 -15.90 -13.64 -9.58
CA LYS A 154 -14.98 -13.99 -10.69
C LYS A 154 -15.50 -13.58 -12.07
N ASP A 155 -16.80 -13.77 -12.33
CA ASP A 155 -17.38 -13.51 -13.65
C ASP A 155 -17.45 -12.00 -13.91
N GLU A 156 -17.81 -11.22 -12.89
CA GLU A 156 -17.79 -9.75 -12.93
C GLU A 156 -16.36 -9.22 -13.12
N ARG A 157 -15.39 -9.81 -12.42
CA ARG A 157 -13.97 -9.46 -12.55
C ARG A 157 -13.45 -9.73 -13.96
N SER A 158 -13.77 -10.89 -14.53
CA SER A 158 -13.39 -11.24 -15.91
C SER A 158 -13.98 -10.25 -16.92
N ALA A 159 -15.27 -9.91 -16.79
CA ALA A 159 -15.92 -8.91 -17.64
C ALA A 159 -15.24 -7.52 -17.53
N MET A 160 -14.92 -7.09 -16.31
CA MET A 160 -14.18 -5.85 -16.06
C MET A 160 -12.79 -5.88 -16.71
N LEU A 161 -12.02 -6.96 -16.56
CA LEU A 161 -10.69 -7.10 -17.18
C LEU A 161 -10.77 -7.07 -18.71
N LYS A 162 -11.79 -7.67 -19.33
CA LYS A 162 -12.00 -7.59 -20.79
C LYS A 162 -12.33 -6.16 -21.24
N LYS A 163 -13.09 -5.39 -20.45
CA LYS A 163 -13.35 -3.96 -20.71
C LYS A 163 -12.05 -3.14 -20.62
N VAL A 164 -11.22 -3.39 -19.62
CA VAL A 164 -9.90 -2.76 -19.50
C VAL A 164 -9.02 -3.08 -20.72
N ALA A 165 -8.93 -4.35 -21.12
CA ALA A 165 -8.16 -4.75 -22.29
C ALA A 165 -8.61 -4.02 -23.57
N ARG A 166 -9.92 -3.90 -23.79
CA ARG A 166 -10.51 -3.12 -24.90
C ARG A 166 -10.09 -1.66 -24.86
N ASN A 167 -10.10 -1.04 -23.68
CA ASN A 167 -9.69 0.35 -23.52
C ASN A 167 -8.19 0.57 -23.77
N LEU A 168 -7.34 -0.41 -23.48
CA LEU A 168 -5.89 -0.35 -23.73
C LEU A 168 -5.49 -0.47 -25.21
N VAL A 169 -6.39 -0.94 -26.07
CA VAL A 169 -6.15 -1.10 -27.52
C VAL A 169 -6.89 -0.05 -28.37
N ARG A 170 -7.58 0.90 -27.73
CA ARG A 170 -8.30 1.93 -28.47
C ARG A 170 -7.33 2.74 -29.35
N PRO A 171 -7.77 3.21 -30.53
CA PRO A 171 -6.94 4.07 -31.36
C PRO A 171 -6.50 5.34 -30.62
N VAL A 172 -5.24 5.73 -30.81
CA VAL A 172 -4.74 7.04 -30.35
C VAL A 172 -5.17 8.13 -31.32
N ILE A 173 -5.44 9.32 -30.79
CA ILE A 173 -5.81 10.51 -31.53
C ILE A 173 -4.55 11.15 -32.11
N GLU A 174 -4.55 11.40 -33.42
CA GLU A 174 -3.44 12.07 -34.10
C GLU A 174 -3.33 13.55 -33.72
N GLY A 175 -2.11 14.11 -33.84
CA GLY A 175 -1.81 15.53 -33.65
C GLY A 175 -0.70 15.81 -32.64
N GLU A 176 -0.57 17.08 -32.23
CA GLU A 176 0.47 17.56 -31.31
C GLU A 176 0.46 16.79 -29.99
N GLN A 177 1.58 16.14 -29.68
CA GLN A 177 1.75 15.41 -28.43
C GLN A 177 2.16 16.36 -27.31
N TRP A 178 1.51 16.24 -26.15
CA TRP A 178 1.78 17.04 -24.96
C TRP A 178 1.55 16.19 -23.72
N VAL A 179 2.19 16.60 -22.62
CA VAL A 179 2.03 15.97 -21.30
C VAL A 179 1.89 17.06 -20.26
N ARG A 180 0.91 16.96 -19.37
CA ARG A 180 0.70 17.92 -18.28
C ARG A 180 0.18 17.23 -17.01
N VAL A 181 0.46 17.84 -15.87
CA VAL A 181 -0.02 17.40 -14.55
C VAL A 181 -0.87 18.50 -13.95
N THR A 182 -2.11 18.19 -13.57
CA THR A 182 -2.98 19.07 -12.81
C THR A 182 -2.99 18.63 -11.35
N THR A 183 -2.76 19.58 -10.45
CA THR A 183 -2.63 19.33 -9.01
C THR A 183 -3.98 19.45 -8.31
N MET A 184 -4.64 18.33 -8.02
CA MET A 184 -6.04 18.31 -7.52
C MET A 184 -6.17 18.28 -6.00
N GLY A 185 -5.08 18.07 -5.29
CA GLY A 185 -5.02 18.03 -3.83
C GLY A 185 -3.64 17.56 -3.36
N GLY A 186 -3.27 17.89 -2.12
CA GLY A 186 -1.94 17.57 -1.59
C GLY A 186 -0.81 18.47 -2.07
N PHE A 187 -1.07 19.64 -2.69
CA PHE A 187 -0.02 20.61 -3.04
C PHE A 187 -0.09 21.85 -2.14
N ARG A 188 1.05 22.20 -1.51
CA ARG A 188 1.15 23.19 -0.41
C ARG A 188 0.31 22.84 0.83
N GLN A 189 -0.03 21.56 0.97
CA GLN A 189 -0.61 20.97 2.17
C GLN A 189 -0.21 19.49 2.30
N VAL A 190 -0.45 18.93 3.47
CA VAL A 190 -0.48 17.47 3.71
C VAL A 190 -1.96 17.06 3.74
N GLY A 191 -2.31 15.93 3.11
CA GLY A 191 -3.69 15.48 3.01
C GLY A 191 -4.31 15.64 1.63
N ARG A 192 -5.32 14.80 1.36
CA ARG A 192 -6.10 14.72 0.11
C ARG A 192 -5.26 14.70 -1.17
N SER A 193 -4.17 13.94 -1.15
CA SER A 193 -3.26 13.80 -2.29
C SER A 193 -4.00 13.29 -3.52
N ALA A 194 -3.92 14.06 -4.61
CA ALA A 194 -4.49 13.70 -5.90
C ALA A 194 -3.85 14.53 -7.02
N SER A 195 -3.40 13.86 -8.09
CA SER A 195 -2.83 14.48 -9.28
C SER A 195 -3.42 13.87 -10.54
N LEU A 196 -3.72 14.69 -11.54
CA LEU A 196 -4.19 14.20 -12.84
C LEU A 196 -3.09 14.37 -13.89
N LEU A 197 -2.49 13.25 -14.29
CA LEU A 197 -1.59 13.18 -15.44
C LEU A 197 -2.44 13.06 -16.71
N THR A 198 -2.31 14.03 -17.61
CA THR A 198 -3.05 14.02 -18.87
C THR A 198 -2.12 14.10 -20.07
N THR A 199 -2.45 13.31 -21.08
CA THR A 199 -1.90 13.37 -22.44
C THR A 199 -3.02 13.72 -23.40
N ARG A 200 -2.71 13.79 -24.70
CA ARG A 200 -3.74 13.88 -25.75
C ARG A 200 -4.74 12.71 -25.69
N ASN A 201 -4.31 11.52 -25.27
CA ASN A 201 -5.09 10.29 -25.38
C ASN A 201 -5.59 9.75 -24.05
N SER A 202 -4.97 10.16 -22.93
CA SER A 202 -5.13 9.47 -21.66
C SER A 202 -5.25 10.41 -20.47
N LYS A 203 -6.06 10.01 -19.49
CA LYS A 203 -6.22 10.67 -18.18
C LYS A 203 -5.96 9.67 -17.06
N ILE A 204 -4.86 9.85 -16.33
CA ILE A 204 -4.46 8.98 -15.21
C ILE A 204 -4.56 9.78 -13.92
N LEU A 205 -5.34 9.29 -12.97
CA LEU A 205 -5.42 9.86 -11.63
C LEU A 205 -4.39 9.15 -10.73
N ILE A 206 -3.50 9.91 -10.10
CA ILE A 206 -2.50 9.42 -9.16
C ILE A 206 -2.91 9.87 -7.77
N ASP A 207 -3.14 8.89 -6.89
CA ASP A 207 -3.74 9.03 -5.57
C ASP A 207 -5.13 9.70 -5.57
N CYS A 208 -5.87 9.45 -4.51
CA CYS A 208 -7.26 9.85 -4.32
C CYS A 208 -7.56 9.90 -2.82
N GLY A 209 -6.90 10.81 -2.10
CA GLY A 209 -6.90 10.84 -0.64
C GLY A 209 -7.98 11.65 0.06
N LEU A 210 -8.09 11.47 1.38
CA LEU A 210 -8.84 12.31 2.32
C LEU A 210 -7.94 13.35 2.99
N ASP A 211 -8.51 14.47 3.42
CA ASP A 211 -7.80 15.41 4.28
C ASP A 211 -7.86 14.93 5.74
N PRO A 212 -6.72 14.71 6.44
CA PRO A 212 -6.75 14.22 7.82
C PRO A 212 -7.37 15.20 8.83
N GLY A 213 -7.46 16.49 8.49
CA GLY A 213 -7.92 17.55 9.38
C GLY A 213 -9.29 18.13 9.03
N SER A 214 -9.93 17.67 7.95
CA SER A 214 -11.22 18.19 7.49
C SER A 214 -11.98 17.21 6.59
N ASP A 215 -13.26 17.46 6.33
CA ASP A 215 -14.06 16.67 5.37
C ASP A 215 -13.77 17.05 3.89
N ALA A 216 -12.65 17.73 3.63
CA ALA A 216 -12.29 18.17 2.30
C ALA A 216 -11.86 17.00 1.40
N THR A 217 -12.36 16.98 0.17
CA THR A 217 -11.93 16.03 -0.86
C THR A 217 -11.00 16.71 -1.86
N PRO A 218 -10.32 15.92 -2.72
CA PRO A 218 -9.72 16.45 -3.93
C PRO A 218 -10.74 17.18 -4.81
N TYR A 219 -10.25 18.11 -5.64
CA TYR A 219 -11.09 18.93 -6.51
C TYR A 219 -11.61 18.16 -7.74
N PHE A 220 -12.46 17.15 -7.54
CA PHE A 220 -13.00 16.35 -8.65
C PHE A 220 -13.92 17.12 -9.58
N ALA A 221 -14.46 18.27 -9.17
CA ALA A 221 -15.39 19.08 -9.95
C ALA A 221 -14.73 19.89 -11.09
N ILE A 222 -13.41 19.81 -11.25
CA ILE A 222 -12.72 20.53 -12.34
C ILE A 222 -13.09 19.96 -13.72
N PRO A 223 -13.08 20.79 -14.78
CA PRO A 223 -13.38 20.32 -16.14
C PRO A 223 -12.46 19.20 -16.63
N GLU A 224 -11.20 19.18 -16.22
CA GLU A 224 -10.20 18.20 -16.67
C GLU A 224 -10.52 16.77 -16.18
N ALA A 225 -11.09 16.66 -14.97
CA ALA A 225 -11.46 15.40 -14.33
C ALA A 225 -12.93 15.01 -14.55
N ASN A 226 -13.72 15.86 -15.22
CA ASN A 226 -15.13 15.58 -15.51
C ASN A 226 -15.41 15.31 -16.99
N PRO A 227 -16.28 14.33 -17.31
CA PRO A 227 -16.86 13.37 -16.36
C PRO A 227 -15.80 12.39 -15.81
N ILE A 228 -15.97 11.91 -14.57
CA ILE A 228 -15.06 10.96 -13.91
C ILE A 228 -14.90 9.66 -14.74
N THR A 229 -15.89 9.33 -15.56
CA THR A 229 -15.88 8.19 -16.49
C THR A 229 -14.79 8.29 -17.57
N ASP A 230 -14.22 9.47 -17.81
CA ASP A 230 -13.12 9.68 -18.76
C ASP A 230 -11.74 9.33 -18.18
N ILE A 231 -11.66 9.06 -16.88
CA ILE A 231 -10.40 8.63 -16.25
C ILE A 231 -10.10 7.20 -16.70
N ASP A 232 -8.93 6.99 -17.28
CA ASP A 232 -8.50 5.70 -17.81
C ASP A 232 -8.06 4.73 -16.75
N ALA A 233 -7.41 5.26 -15.71
CA ALA A 233 -6.86 4.49 -14.62
C ALA A 233 -6.69 5.37 -13.38
N VAL A 234 -6.83 4.75 -12.22
CA VAL A 234 -6.38 5.31 -10.94
C VAL A 234 -5.15 4.54 -10.49
N VAL A 235 -4.13 5.23 -10.01
CA VAL A 235 -2.88 4.66 -9.50
C VAL A 235 -2.71 5.08 -8.06
N ILE A 236 -2.62 4.12 -7.14
CA ILE A 236 -2.44 4.36 -5.70
C ILE A 236 -1.01 4.02 -5.30
N THR A 237 -0.32 5.00 -4.74
CA THR A 237 1.08 4.86 -4.30
C THR A 237 1.18 3.99 -3.05
N HIS A 238 0.30 4.22 -2.07
CA HIS A 238 0.27 3.46 -0.82
C HIS A 238 -1.09 3.59 -0.11
N ALA A 239 -1.27 2.82 0.97
CA ALA A 239 -2.56 2.60 1.60
C ALA A 239 -3.01 3.67 2.61
N HIS A 240 -2.23 4.72 2.90
CA HIS A 240 -2.70 5.74 3.84
C HIS A 240 -3.91 6.50 3.27
N LEU A 241 -4.84 6.86 4.16
CA LEU A 241 -6.13 7.42 3.78
C LEU A 241 -6.00 8.78 3.08
N ASP A 242 -4.95 9.52 3.31
CA ASP A 242 -4.61 10.75 2.59
C ASP A 242 -4.07 10.53 1.18
N HIS A 243 -3.93 9.27 0.75
CA HIS A 243 -3.60 8.88 -0.62
C HIS A 243 -4.67 7.99 -1.27
N CYS A 244 -5.52 7.28 -0.51
CA CYS A 244 -6.52 6.38 -1.08
C CYS A 244 -7.94 6.50 -0.48
N GLY A 245 -8.13 7.37 0.50
CA GLY A 245 -9.36 7.40 1.30
C GLY A 245 -10.61 7.88 0.56
N THR A 246 -10.49 8.64 -0.53
CA THR A 246 -11.64 9.04 -1.36
C THR A 246 -11.87 8.13 -2.57
N LEU A 247 -11.02 7.13 -2.80
CA LEU A 247 -11.13 6.22 -3.94
C LEU A 247 -12.50 5.52 -4.04
N PRO A 248 -13.12 5.00 -2.95
CA PRO A 248 -14.42 4.35 -3.08
C PRO A 248 -15.52 5.33 -3.51
N ALA A 249 -15.37 6.62 -3.17
CA ALA A 249 -16.32 7.65 -3.61
C ALA A 249 -16.31 7.82 -5.15
N LEU A 250 -15.18 7.61 -5.83
CA LEU A 250 -15.15 7.64 -7.30
C LEU A 250 -16.09 6.59 -7.90
N PHE A 251 -16.10 5.37 -7.35
CA PHE A 251 -16.97 4.28 -7.78
C PHE A 251 -18.45 4.58 -7.53
N LYS A 252 -18.76 5.21 -6.39
CA LYS A 252 -20.09 5.72 -6.07
C LYS A 252 -20.57 6.77 -7.08
N TYR A 253 -19.67 7.61 -7.60
CA TYR A 253 -19.96 8.65 -8.58
C TYR A 253 -19.77 8.21 -10.04
N GLY A 254 -19.63 6.91 -10.30
CA GLY A 254 -19.71 6.34 -11.66
C GLY A 254 -18.37 5.97 -12.30
N TYR A 255 -17.25 6.03 -11.59
CA TYR A 255 -16.01 5.44 -12.08
C TYR A 255 -16.15 3.92 -12.24
N GLU A 256 -15.65 3.39 -13.36
CA GLU A 256 -15.66 1.96 -13.68
C GLU A 256 -14.32 1.48 -14.29
N GLY A 257 -13.27 2.31 -14.22
CA GLY A 257 -11.95 1.94 -14.69
C GLY A 257 -11.17 1.08 -13.69
N PRO A 258 -9.94 0.67 -14.04
CA PRO A 258 -9.04 -0.08 -13.18
C PRO A 258 -8.39 0.79 -12.08
N VAL A 259 -8.03 0.16 -10.98
CA VAL A 259 -7.14 0.73 -9.95
C VAL A 259 -5.84 -0.07 -9.95
N TYR A 260 -4.69 0.59 -10.03
CA TYR A 260 -3.37 -0.06 -9.96
C TYR A 260 -2.68 0.31 -8.65
N CYS A 261 -2.22 -0.69 -7.91
CA CYS A 261 -1.43 -0.54 -6.69
C CYS A 261 -0.60 -1.81 -6.46
N THR A 262 0.15 -1.91 -5.37
CA THR A 262 0.79 -3.18 -4.98
C THR A 262 -0.20 -4.10 -4.25
N GLU A 263 0.14 -5.39 -4.14
CA GLU A 263 -0.71 -6.36 -3.41
C GLU A 263 -0.93 -5.98 -1.95
N PRO A 264 0.10 -5.59 -1.16
CA PRO A 264 -0.12 -5.16 0.22
C PRO A 264 -0.93 -3.86 0.30
N THR A 265 -0.71 -2.92 -0.63
CA THR A 265 -1.49 -1.68 -0.67
C THR A 265 -2.98 -1.97 -0.86
N ARG A 266 -3.38 -2.92 -1.72
CA ARG A 266 -4.80 -3.31 -1.90
C ARG A 266 -5.43 -3.73 -0.57
N ASP A 267 -4.76 -4.62 0.16
CA ASP A 267 -5.34 -5.22 1.37
C ASP A 267 -5.37 -4.22 2.53
N LEU A 268 -4.30 -3.44 2.69
CA LEU A 268 -4.25 -2.37 3.68
C LEU A 268 -5.25 -1.25 3.36
N MET A 269 -5.42 -0.90 2.09
CA MET A 269 -6.40 0.09 1.64
C MET A 269 -7.82 -0.36 1.99
N ALA A 270 -8.17 -1.61 1.70
CA ALA A 270 -9.46 -2.18 2.08
C ALA A 270 -9.69 -2.17 3.60
N LEU A 271 -8.68 -2.57 4.39
CA LEU A 271 -8.72 -2.52 5.86
C LEU A 271 -9.05 -1.11 6.36
N LEU A 272 -8.26 -0.12 5.90
CA LEU A 272 -8.35 1.25 6.40
C LEU A 272 -9.62 1.96 5.94
N GLN A 273 -10.07 1.74 4.70
CA GLN A 273 -11.30 2.33 4.19
C GLN A 273 -12.54 1.77 4.92
N LEU A 274 -12.55 0.46 5.23
CA LEU A 274 -13.63 -0.16 6.01
C LEU A 274 -13.60 0.30 7.47
N ASP A 275 -12.42 0.49 8.05
CA ASP A 275 -12.26 1.06 9.39
C ASP A 275 -12.76 2.51 9.44
N ASN A 276 -12.44 3.32 8.44
CA ASN A 276 -12.93 4.69 8.32
C ASN A 276 -14.47 4.77 8.30
N ILE A 277 -15.13 3.86 7.57
CA ILE A 277 -16.61 3.75 7.57
C ILE A 277 -17.13 3.47 8.98
N LYS A 278 -16.50 2.54 9.72
CA LYS A 278 -16.90 2.16 11.08
C LYS A 278 -16.72 3.32 12.06
N LEU A 279 -15.58 4.02 11.99
CA LEU A 279 -15.27 5.17 12.85
C LEU A 279 -16.30 6.28 12.64
N ALA A 280 -16.56 6.67 11.39
CA ALA A 280 -17.55 7.69 11.08
C ALA A 280 -18.97 7.30 11.53
N TYR A 281 -19.35 6.03 11.43
CA TYR A 281 -20.63 5.54 11.98
C TYR A 281 -20.67 5.67 13.51
N GLY A 282 -19.60 5.28 14.21
CA GLY A 282 -19.49 5.41 15.66
C GLY A 282 -19.52 6.86 16.15
N GLU A 283 -19.00 7.79 15.34
CA GLU A 283 -19.00 9.24 15.62
C GLU A 283 -20.27 9.96 15.12
N ALA A 284 -21.25 9.23 14.59
CA ALA A 284 -22.47 9.78 13.97
C ALA A 284 -22.18 10.82 12.86
N LYS A 285 -21.05 10.66 12.16
CA LYS A 285 -20.64 11.48 11.00
C LYS A 285 -21.18 10.89 9.71
N LYS A 286 -21.35 11.75 8.70
CA LYS A 286 -21.77 11.32 7.37
C LYS A 286 -20.58 10.72 6.62
N ASN A 287 -20.75 9.50 6.13
CA ASN A 287 -19.76 8.84 5.28
C ASN A 287 -19.83 9.31 3.82
N LEU A 288 -18.65 9.43 3.19
CA LEU A 288 -18.53 9.76 1.76
C LEU A 288 -18.96 8.57 0.87
N TYR A 289 -18.70 7.35 1.34
CA TYR A 289 -18.93 6.09 0.64
C TYR A 289 -19.32 4.98 1.63
N ASP A 290 -19.88 3.89 1.11
CA ASP A 290 -20.32 2.74 1.91
C ASP A 290 -19.49 1.49 1.58
N ALA A 291 -19.67 0.42 2.35
CA ALA A 291 -18.91 -0.83 2.17
C ALA A 291 -19.09 -1.47 0.76
N LYS A 292 -20.22 -1.22 0.10
CA LYS A 292 -20.46 -1.66 -1.29
C LYS A 292 -19.52 -0.98 -2.30
N ASP A 293 -19.13 0.26 -2.02
CA ASP A 293 -18.26 1.04 -2.91
C ASP A 293 -16.81 0.54 -2.78
N VAL A 294 -16.39 0.19 -1.56
CA VAL A 294 -15.10 -0.49 -1.29
C VAL A 294 -15.03 -1.86 -1.97
N ARG A 295 -16.13 -2.63 -1.96
CA ARG A 295 -16.21 -3.90 -2.71
C ARG A 295 -16.04 -3.68 -4.21
N LYS A 296 -16.72 -2.68 -4.79
CA LYS A 296 -16.57 -2.34 -6.21
C LYS A 296 -15.13 -1.92 -6.52
N GLU A 297 -14.48 -1.16 -5.66
CA GLU A 297 -13.06 -0.83 -5.77
C GLU A 297 -12.16 -2.07 -5.77
N ILE A 298 -12.35 -2.99 -4.81
CA ILE A 298 -11.58 -4.24 -4.74
C ILE A 298 -11.73 -5.04 -6.05
N LEU A 299 -12.95 -5.12 -6.59
CA LEU A 299 -13.23 -5.80 -7.85
C LEU A 299 -12.41 -5.20 -9.00
N HIS A 300 -12.33 -3.87 -9.06
CA HIS A 300 -11.61 -3.09 -10.08
C HIS A 300 -10.10 -2.96 -9.82
N THR A 301 -9.58 -3.47 -8.70
CA THR A 301 -8.16 -3.38 -8.36
C THR A 301 -7.33 -4.47 -9.06
N ILE A 302 -6.31 -4.03 -9.79
CA ILE A 302 -5.32 -4.83 -10.51
C ILE A 302 -3.95 -4.61 -9.84
N PRO A 303 -3.54 -5.49 -8.91
CA PRO A 303 -2.28 -5.32 -8.21
C PRO A 303 -1.07 -5.62 -9.11
N LEU A 304 0.00 -4.86 -8.94
CA LEU A 304 1.26 -4.98 -9.67
C LEU A 304 2.43 -5.14 -8.70
N LYS A 305 3.39 -6.00 -9.06
CA LYS A 305 4.64 -6.15 -8.30
C LYS A 305 5.62 -5.04 -8.65
N TYR A 306 6.56 -4.76 -7.75
CA TYR A 306 7.67 -3.88 -8.06
C TYR A 306 8.45 -4.34 -9.30
N GLY A 307 8.86 -3.38 -10.13
CA GLY A 307 9.60 -3.63 -11.37
C GLY A 307 8.77 -4.19 -12.54
N SER A 308 7.47 -4.46 -12.34
CA SER A 308 6.59 -4.98 -13.40
C SER A 308 6.05 -3.84 -14.27
N THR A 309 6.68 -3.58 -15.42
CA THR A 309 6.19 -2.61 -16.41
C THR A 309 4.87 -3.10 -17.05
N THR A 310 3.85 -2.26 -17.00
CA THR A 310 2.47 -2.61 -17.37
C THR A 310 1.82 -1.49 -18.19
N ASP A 311 1.21 -1.80 -19.32
CA ASP A 311 0.40 -0.83 -20.07
C ASP A 311 -0.89 -0.51 -19.29
N ILE A 312 -1.11 0.76 -18.97
CA ILE A 312 -2.29 1.23 -18.21
C ILE A 312 -3.19 2.17 -19.02
N ALA A 313 -2.68 2.66 -20.16
CA ALA A 313 -3.42 3.37 -21.20
C ALA A 313 -2.71 3.16 -22.55
N PRO A 314 -3.31 3.55 -23.70
CA PRO A 314 -2.70 3.33 -25.02
C PRO A 314 -1.30 3.94 -25.20
N ASP A 315 -0.99 5.01 -24.48
CA ASP A 315 0.28 5.74 -24.53
C ASP A 315 0.95 5.89 -23.15
N VAL A 316 0.56 5.09 -22.15
CA VAL A 316 1.15 5.15 -20.80
C VAL A 316 1.44 3.76 -20.25
N ARG A 317 2.70 3.54 -19.85
CA ARG A 317 3.12 2.39 -19.06
C ARG A 317 3.48 2.79 -17.64
N LEU A 318 3.11 1.96 -16.68
CA LEU A 318 3.39 2.11 -15.26
C LEU A 318 4.40 1.07 -14.79
N THR A 319 5.35 1.49 -13.96
CA THR A 319 6.21 0.61 -13.17
C THR A 319 6.26 1.11 -11.74
N PHE A 320 5.96 0.24 -10.77
CA PHE A 320 6.13 0.57 -9.36
C PHE A 320 7.54 0.24 -8.88
N HIS A 321 8.10 1.09 -8.03
CA HIS A 321 9.35 0.86 -7.32
C HIS A 321 9.14 1.04 -5.82
N ASN A 322 9.95 0.39 -4.98
CA ASN A 322 9.87 0.55 -3.53
C ASN A 322 10.03 2.03 -3.11
N ALA A 323 9.12 2.53 -2.28
CA ALA A 323 9.18 3.86 -1.67
C ALA A 323 9.77 3.85 -0.24
N GLY A 324 9.84 2.69 0.42
CA GLY A 324 10.40 2.55 1.77
C GLY A 324 9.56 3.17 2.89
N HIS A 325 8.33 3.60 2.61
CA HIS A 325 7.49 4.36 3.54
C HIS A 325 6.63 3.45 4.45
N ILE A 326 5.74 2.66 3.83
CA ILE A 326 4.95 1.59 4.47
C ILE A 326 4.95 0.32 3.62
N LEU A 327 4.38 -0.77 4.14
CA LEU A 327 4.28 -2.04 3.43
C LEU A 327 3.55 -1.85 2.09
N GLY A 328 4.22 -2.21 0.99
CA GLY A 328 3.68 -2.05 -0.36
C GLY A 328 3.77 -0.63 -0.94
N SER A 329 4.28 0.35 -0.20
CA SER A 329 4.42 1.73 -0.69
C SER A 329 5.28 1.81 -1.96
N ALA A 330 4.82 2.60 -2.93
CA ALA A 330 5.38 2.59 -4.26
C ALA A 330 5.60 3.99 -4.85
N ILE A 331 6.78 4.17 -5.45
CA ILE A 331 7.05 5.23 -6.42
C ILE A 331 6.45 4.77 -7.75
N ALA A 332 5.51 5.55 -8.29
CA ALA A 332 4.85 5.29 -9.56
C ALA A 332 5.61 5.95 -10.71
N HIS A 333 6.33 5.16 -11.51
CA HIS A 333 7.05 5.61 -12.71
C HIS A 333 6.20 5.40 -13.96
N PHE A 334 5.96 6.49 -14.69
CA PHE A 334 5.17 6.54 -15.91
C PHE A 334 6.07 6.80 -17.11
N HIS A 335 6.03 5.87 -18.07
CA HIS A 335 6.62 6.02 -19.38
C HIS A 335 5.52 6.44 -20.36
N VAL A 336 5.57 7.69 -20.84
CA VAL A 336 4.53 8.28 -21.70
C VAL A 336 5.00 8.30 -23.16
N GLY A 337 4.14 7.84 -24.07
CA GLY A 337 4.43 7.65 -25.49
C GLY A 337 5.57 6.65 -25.72
N GLU A 338 6.26 6.77 -26.86
CA GLU A 338 7.51 6.04 -27.13
C GLU A 338 8.70 6.78 -26.50
N GLY A 339 8.62 7.03 -25.19
CA GLY A 339 9.58 7.85 -24.45
C GLY A 339 9.47 9.36 -24.77
N LEU A 340 8.26 9.85 -25.00
CA LEU A 340 7.99 11.28 -25.16
C LEU A 340 8.40 12.05 -23.90
N HIS A 341 7.99 11.54 -22.73
CA HIS A 341 8.30 12.09 -21.40
C HIS A 341 8.16 10.99 -20.35
N ASN A 342 9.06 10.93 -19.37
CA ASN A 342 8.96 10.01 -18.24
C ASN A 342 8.83 10.81 -16.95
N ILE A 343 7.86 10.42 -16.14
CA ILE A 343 7.55 11.08 -14.88
C ILE A 343 7.42 10.06 -13.75
N ALA A 344 8.01 10.34 -12.59
CA ALA A 344 7.80 9.54 -11.39
C ALA A 344 7.08 10.35 -10.32
N PHE A 345 6.06 9.75 -9.69
CA PHE A 345 5.42 10.27 -8.48
C PHE A 345 5.92 9.44 -7.30
N THR A 346 6.54 10.09 -6.32
CA THR A 346 7.13 9.36 -5.20
C THR A 346 6.09 8.77 -4.25
N GLY A 347 4.91 9.38 -4.16
CA GLY A 347 4.09 9.26 -2.95
C GLY A 347 4.90 9.71 -1.74
N ASP A 348 4.62 9.13 -0.59
CA ASP A 348 5.46 9.27 0.59
C ASP A 348 6.64 8.31 0.53
N THR A 349 7.82 8.77 0.99
CA THR A 349 9.07 8.03 0.82
C THR A 349 9.99 8.11 2.02
N LYS A 350 10.70 7.02 2.31
CA LYS A 350 11.85 7.00 3.23
C LYS A 350 13.12 6.63 2.47
N TYR A 351 14.05 7.58 2.33
CA TYR A 351 15.37 7.31 1.76
C TYR A 351 16.38 6.89 2.84
N GLU A 352 16.01 5.86 3.59
CA GLU A 352 16.81 5.23 4.65
C GLU A 352 16.33 3.79 4.84
N LYS A 353 17.22 2.88 5.25
CA LYS A 353 16.80 1.54 5.65
C LYS A 353 16.12 1.66 7.02
N THR A 354 14.89 1.16 7.13
CA THR A 354 14.15 1.14 8.40
C THR A 354 14.16 -0.26 9.01
N TRP A 355 13.53 -0.45 10.18
CA TRP A 355 13.37 -1.78 10.78
C TRP A 355 12.52 -2.70 9.88
N LEU A 356 11.58 -2.14 9.13
CA LEU A 356 10.71 -2.87 8.20
C LEU A 356 11.19 -2.88 6.74
N PHE A 357 11.72 -1.77 6.22
CA PHE A 357 11.82 -1.55 4.77
C PHE A 357 13.22 -1.18 4.29
N ASN A 358 13.47 -1.48 3.00
CA ASN A 358 14.64 -0.97 2.30
C ASN A 358 14.42 0.50 1.90
N PRO A 359 15.50 1.29 1.66
CA PRO A 359 15.38 2.67 1.20
C PRO A 359 14.60 2.80 -0.12
N ALA A 360 14.00 3.97 -0.33
CA ALA A 360 13.36 4.36 -1.58
C ALA A 360 14.27 4.16 -2.80
N ASN A 361 13.70 3.67 -3.91
CA ASN A 361 14.42 3.45 -5.16
C ASN A 361 14.90 4.77 -5.78
N THR A 362 16.16 4.81 -6.22
CA THR A 362 16.78 5.98 -6.85
C THR A 362 17.12 5.78 -8.33
N LYS A 363 16.89 4.57 -8.87
CA LYS A 363 17.29 4.19 -10.22
C LYS A 363 16.10 4.00 -11.14
N PHE A 364 16.07 4.73 -12.25
CA PHE A 364 15.03 4.65 -13.26
C PHE A 364 15.65 4.46 -14.64
N PRO A 365 14.96 3.82 -15.60
CA PRO A 365 15.47 3.72 -16.97
C PRO A 365 15.61 5.09 -17.64
N ARG A 366 14.65 5.98 -17.42
CA ARG A 366 14.61 7.37 -17.91
C ARG A 366 13.67 8.19 -17.03
N LEU A 367 14.04 9.43 -16.72
CA LEU A 367 13.28 10.29 -15.80
C LEU A 367 13.53 11.76 -16.14
N GLU A 368 12.52 12.45 -16.69
CA GLU A 368 12.57 13.89 -16.95
C GLU A 368 11.92 14.71 -15.83
N THR A 369 10.79 14.23 -15.29
CA THR A 369 10.09 14.90 -14.20
C THR A 369 9.96 14.01 -12.98
N LEU A 370 10.23 14.56 -11.79
CA LEU A 370 9.91 13.93 -10.52
C LEU A 370 8.85 14.77 -9.79
N VAL A 371 7.83 14.12 -9.22
CA VAL A 371 6.93 14.72 -8.24
C VAL A 371 7.26 14.13 -6.88
N ILE A 372 7.68 14.96 -5.93
CA ILE A 372 8.20 14.53 -4.62
C ILE A 372 7.41 15.15 -3.46
N GLU A 373 7.25 14.38 -2.37
CA GLU A 373 6.74 14.89 -1.10
C GLU A 373 7.66 15.93 -0.44
N SER A 374 7.14 16.62 0.58
CA SER A 374 7.89 17.63 1.35
C SER A 374 7.40 17.77 2.79
N THR A 375 6.98 16.66 3.40
CA THR A 375 6.45 16.62 4.78
C THR A 375 7.45 17.24 5.77
N TYR A 376 8.73 16.92 5.60
CA TYR A 376 9.88 17.47 6.32
C TYR A 376 10.73 18.41 5.45
N GLY A 377 10.07 19.18 4.58
CA GLY A 377 10.72 20.02 3.58
C GLY A 377 11.39 21.27 4.14
N GLY A 378 11.16 21.64 5.40
CA GLY A 378 11.76 22.83 6.01
C GLY A 378 13.26 22.70 6.24
N HIS A 379 13.98 23.83 6.24
CA HIS A 379 15.42 23.85 6.47
C HIS A 379 15.87 23.16 7.78
N ASN A 380 15.05 23.22 8.83
CA ASN A 380 15.34 22.67 10.15
C ASN A 380 14.67 21.31 10.42
N ASP A 381 13.99 20.73 9.43
CA ASP A 381 13.22 19.49 9.58
C ASP A 381 14.12 18.26 9.50
N TYR A 382 15.11 18.21 10.40
CA TYR A 382 16.00 17.06 10.59
C TYR A 382 15.43 16.14 11.66
N GLN A 383 15.63 14.83 11.47
CA GLN A 383 15.27 13.84 12.48
C GLN A 383 16.54 13.29 13.14
N PRO A 384 16.48 12.89 14.43
CA PRO A 384 17.57 12.15 15.04
C PRO A 384 17.77 10.81 14.34
N SER A 385 18.90 10.15 14.60
CA SER A 385 19.10 8.81 14.06
C SER A 385 18.10 7.84 14.69
N ARG A 386 17.79 6.77 13.96
CA ARG A 386 16.91 5.70 14.46
C ARG A 386 17.44 5.06 15.75
N HIS A 387 18.76 5.00 15.92
CA HIS A 387 19.39 4.52 17.13
C HIS A 387 19.09 5.44 18.32
N ASP A 388 19.35 6.74 18.17
CA ASP A 388 19.11 7.73 19.24
C ASP A 388 17.61 7.78 19.61
N ALA A 389 16.73 7.67 18.60
CA ALA A 389 15.28 7.60 18.82
C ALA A 389 14.85 6.35 19.61
N SER A 390 15.47 5.20 19.35
CA SER A 390 15.24 3.97 20.10
C SER A 390 15.73 4.07 21.55
N GLU A 391 16.90 4.66 21.76
CA GLU A 391 17.43 4.89 23.12
C GLU A 391 16.51 5.84 23.90
N GLN A 392 16.12 6.97 23.29
CA GLN A 392 15.21 7.94 23.89
C GLN A 392 13.84 7.33 24.23
N LEU A 393 13.28 6.50 23.33
CA LEU A 393 12.04 5.77 23.61
C LEU A 393 12.20 4.86 24.85
N GLY A 394 13.32 4.12 24.92
CA GLY A 394 13.62 3.27 26.07
C GLY A 394 13.80 4.04 27.38
N GLU A 395 14.41 5.22 27.34
CA GLU A 395 14.55 6.11 28.49
C GLU A 395 13.18 6.56 29.04
N TYR A 396 12.29 7.05 28.18
CA TYR A 396 10.95 7.45 28.60
C TYR A 396 10.11 6.28 29.12
N ILE A 397 10.23 5.09 28.50
CA ILE A 397 9.56 3.88 29.00
C ILE A 397 10.05 3.55 30.42
N LYS A 398 11.37 3.55 30.66
CA LYS A 398 11.94 3.30 31.99
C LYS A 398 11.46 4.31 33.01
N GLU A 399 11.47 5.59 32.67
CA GLU A 399 11.04 6.66 33.57
C GLU A 399 9.56 6.51 33.95
N ALA A 400 8.68 6.24 32.99
CA ALA A 400 7.27 5.96 33.24
C ALA A 400 7.08 4.77 34.20
N CYS A 401 7.83 3.69 33.98
CA CYS A 401 7.77 2.49 34.83
C CYS A 401 8.23 2.75 36.26
N THR A 402 9.28 3.55 36.48
CA THR A 402 9.76 3.86 37.84
C THR A 402 8.70 4.55 38.71
N HIS A 403 7.75 5.24 38.08
CA HIS A 403 6.64 5.93 38.75
C HIS A 403 5.33 5.14 38.73
N GLY A 404 5.32 3.90 38.22
CA GLY A 404 4.13 3.07 38.08
C GLY A 404 3.09 3.66 37.12
N GLY A 405 3.54 4.41 36.10
CA GLY A 405 2.70 5.06 35.11
C GLY A 405 2.40 4.18 33.90
N LYS A 406 1.39 4.59 33.13
CA LYS A 406 1.01 3.98 31.85
C LYS A 406 1.49 4.85 30.69
N ILE A 407 1.82 4.20 29.58
CA ILE A 407 2.38 4.87 28.40
C ILE A 407 1.39 4.73 27.25
N LEU A 408 0.92 5.85 26.72
CA LEU A 408 0.09 5.93 25.53
C LEU A 408 0.92 6.41 24.33
N ILE A 409 0.94 5.62 23.27
CA ILE A 409 1.63 5.95 22.02
C ILE A 409 0.62 5.99 20.87
N PRO A 410 0.17 7.19 20.44
CA PRO A 410 -0.69 7.34 19.28
C PRO A 410 0.03 6.88 18.00
N VAL A 411 -0.55 5.92 17.28
CA VAL A 411 0.02 5.41 16.02
C VAL A 411 -1.07 5.25 14.96
N PHE A 412 -0.65 5.21 13.69
CA PHE A 412 -1.53 4.72 12.63
C PHE A 412 -1.55 3.19 12.64
N ALA A 413 -2.62 2.59 12.13
CA ALA A 413 -2.73 1.13 12.07
C ALA A 413 -1.56 0.49 11.29
N VAL A 414 -1.10 1.15 10.23
CA VAL A 414 0.02 0.72 9.38
C VAL A 414 1.14 1.75 9.34
N GLY A 415 2.38 1.25 9.38
CA GLY A 415 3.62 2.01 9.26
C GLY A 415 4.29 2.19 10.62
N ARG A 416 3.88 3.23 11.36
CA ARG A 416 4.52 3.58 12.63
C ARG A 416 4.35 2.52 13.71
N SER A 417 3.16 1.96 13.84
CA SER A 417 2.85 0.94 14.85
C SER A 417 3.81 -0.23 14.75
N GLN A 418 4.01 -0.80 13.56
CA GLN A 418 4.91 -1.94 13.37
C GLN A 418 6.38 -1.59 13.65
N GLU A 419 6.85 -0.40 13.29
CA GLU A 419 8.23 0.03 13.61
C GLU A 419 8.44 0.18 15.13
N VAL A 420 7.48 0.76 15.84
CA VAL A 420 7.54 0.91 17.30
C VAL A 420 7.43 -0.45 18.00
N MET A 421 6.59 -1.35 17.49
CA MET A 421 6.52 -2.74 17.98
C MET A 421 7.89 -3.41 17.91
N LEU A 422 8.59 -3.33 16.77
CA LEU A 422 9.92 -3.94 16.64
C LEU A 422 10.93 -3.37 17.63
N VAL A 423 10.91 -2.06 17.87
CA VAL A 423 11.83 -1.43 18.82
C VAL A 423 11.50 -1.80 20.27
N ILE A 424 10.22 -1.82 20.66
CA ILE A 424 9.83 -2.23 22.01
C ILE A 424 10.18 -3.71 22.25
N GLU A 425 9.93 -4.59 21.28
CA GLU A 425 10.34 -6.00 21.37
C GLU A 425 11.85 -6.14 21.51
N GLU A 426 12.63 -5.40 20.73
CA GLU A 426 14.09 -5.45 20.80
C GLU A 426 14.61 -4.92 22.14
N LEU A 427 14.05 -3.81 22.64
CA LEU A 427 14.42 -3.23 23.93
C LEU A 427 14.09 -4.17 25.09
N GLU A 428 12.96 -4.86 25.06
CA GLU A 428 12.58 -5.84 26.09
C GLU A 428 13.46 -7.09 26.01
N ARG A 429 13.62 -7.67 24.81
CA ARG A 429 14.45 -8.86 24.57
C ARG A 429 15.92 -8.65 24.93
N THR A 430 16.42 -7.42 24.85
CA THR A 430 17.78 -7.04 25.25
C THR A 430 17.88 -6.54 26.69
N GLU A 431 16.79 -6.61 27.45
CA GLU A 431 16.69 -6.16 28.85
C GLU A 431 16.98 -4.66 29.03
N ALA A 432 16.88 -3.86 27.97
CA ALA A 432 17.08 -2.41 28.00
C ALA A 432 15.88 -1.65 28.61
N ILE A 433 14.70 -2.27 28.62
CA ILE A 433 13.49 -1.87 29.34
C ILE A 433 12.94 -3.06 30.15
N PRO A 434 12.20 -2.83 31.26
CA PRO A 434 11.56 -3.91 31.99
C PRO A 434 10.46 -4.60 31.14
N PRO A 435 10.14 -5.87 31.42
CA PRO A 435 9.05 -6.56 30.74
C PRO A 435 7.71 -5.91 31.10
N LEU A 436 6.97 -5.48 30.08
CA LEU A 436 5.67 -4.84 30.22
C LEU A 436 4.68 -5.40 29.20
N PRO A 437 3.39 -5.52 29.55
CA PRO A 437 2.37 -5.80 28.56
C PRO A 437 2.25 -4.62 27.59
N VAL A 438 2.30 -4.92 26.29
CA VAL A 438 2.10 -3.98 25.19
C VAL A 438 0.76 -4.27 24.53
N TYR A 439 -0.23 -3.45 24.83
CA TYR A 439 -1.57 -3.58 24.26
C TYR A 439 -1.65 -2.89 22.90
N LEU A 440 -2.24 -3.60 21.94
CA LEU A 440 -2.44 -3.14 20.57
C LEU A 440 -3.94 -2.96 20.33
N ASP A 441 -4.38 -1.71 20.26
CA ASP A 441 -5.79 -1.37 20.05
C ASP A 441 -6.04 -0.71 18.69
N GLY A 442 -7.22 -0.95 18.14
CA GLY A 442 -7.61 -0.63 16.78
C GLY A 442 -7.09 -1.65 15.76
N MET A 443 -6.86 -1.21 14.53
CA MET A 443 -6.51 -2.10 13.40
C MET A 443 -5.03 -2.49 13.35
N ILE A 444 -4.24 -2.23 14.40
CA ILE A 444 -2.78 -2.50 14.42
C ILE A 444 -2.50 -3.99 14.23
N TRP A 445 -3.14 -4.87 15.00
CA TRP A 445 -2.90 -6.32 14.91
C TRP A 445 -3.26 -6.88 13.53
N GLU A 446 -4.41 -6.48 12.98
CA GLU A 446 -4.84 -6.91 11.65
C GLU A 446 -3.91 -6.38 10.55
N ALA A 447 -3.42 -5.14 10.66
CA ALA A 447 -2.41 -4.61 9.76
C ALA A 447 -1.07 -5.38 9.89
N THR A 448 -0.66 -5.74 11.10
CA THR A 448 0.53 -6.56 11.35
C THR A 448 0.38 -7.96 10.74
N ALA A 449 -0.81 -8.57 10.82
CA ALA A 449 -1.09 -9.84 10.15
C ALA A 449 -0.83 -9.74 8.63
N ILE A 450 -1.26 -8.65 8.00
CA ILE A 450 -0.98 -8.38 6.58
C ILE A 450 0.53 -8.25 6.30
N HIS A 451 1.33 -7.66 7.20
CA HIS A 451 2.79 -7.62 7.04
C HIS A 451 3.41 -9.02 7.00
N THR A 452 2.93 -9.92 7.86
CA THR A 452 3.43 -11.30 7.90
C THR A 452 3.01 -12.12 6.68
N ALA A 453 2.00 -11.68 5.92
CA ALA A 453 1.56 -12.32 4.69
C ALA A 453 2.31 -11.85 3.42
N TYR A 454 3.03 -10.72 3.50
CA TYR A 454 3.75 -10.11 2.36
C TYR A 454 5.26 -9.93 2.61
N PRO A 455 5.99 -11.01 2.88
CA PRO A 455 7.39 -10.94 3.29
C PRO A 455 8.36 -10.43 2.23
N GLU A 456 8.01 -10.54 0.96
CA GLU A 456 8.79 -10.02 -0.16
C GLU A 456 8.81 -8.49 -0.22
N TYR A 457 7.90 -7.82 0.49
CA TYR A 457 7.85 -6.37 0.62
C TYR A 457 8.56 -5.84 1.88
N LEU A 458 9.04 -6.74 2.76
CA LEU A 458 9.87 -6.40 3.91
C LEU A 458 11.36 -6.36 3.53
N ASN A 459 12.18 -5.71 4.35
CA ASN A 459 13.62 -5.73 4.19
C ASN A 459 14.17 -7.15 4.37
N THR A 460 15.36 -7.38 3.82
CA THR A 460 15.96 -8.72 3.77
C THR A 460 16.24 -9.29 5.17
N GLN A 461 16.58 -8.43 6.14
CA GLN A 461 16.93 -8.83 7.50
C GLN A 461 15.70 -9.38 8.25
N LEU A 462 14.62 -8.61 8.29
CA LEU A 462 13.37 -9.00 8.94
C LEU A 462 12.73 -10.20 8.22
N ARG A 463 12.79 -10.24 6.89
CA ARG A 463 12.34 -11.40 6.11
C ARG A 463 13.08 -12.67 6.51
N THR A 464 14.40 -12.61 6.63
CA THR A 464 15.19 -13.77 7.09
C THR A 464 14.84 -14.16 8.52
N GLN A 465 14.66 -13.19 9.42
CA GLN A 465 14.30 -13.45 10.82
C GLN A 465 12.94 -14.16 10.95
N ILE A 466 11.90 -13.64 10.29
CA ILE A 466 10.55 -14.22 10.34
C ILE A 466 10.50 -15.60 9.67
N PHE A 467 11.11 -15.77 8.50
CA PHE A 467 10.85 -16.94 7.65
C PHE A 467 11.92 -18.02 7.66
N GLN A 468 13.17 -17.66 7.93
CA GLN A 468 14.28 -18.63 7.92
C GLN A 468 14.67 -19.05 9.34
N LYS A 469 14.58 -18.14 10.32
CA LYS A 469 14.90 -18.44 11.72
C LYS A 469 13.70 -18.79 12.59
N ASN A 470 12.48 -18.58 12.07
CA ASN A 470 11.25 -18.73 12.84
C ASN A 470 11.20 -17.85 14.10
N GLU A 471 11.90 -16.71 14.07
CA GLU A 471 12.00 -15.73 15.15
C GLU A 471 11.14 -14.51 14.77
N ASN A 472 9.82 -14.66 14.73
CA ASN A 472 8.94 -13.55 14.35
C ASN A 472 8.74 -12.58 15.52
N PRO A 473 9.30 -11.36 15.48
CA PRO A 473 9.16 -10.41 16.59
C PRO A 473 7.70 -10.00 16.84
N PHE A 474 6.84 -10.03 15.81
CA PHE A 474 5.41 -9.73 15.97
C PHE A 474 4.62 -10.80 16.75
N LEU A 475 5.21 -11.97 16.99
CA LEU A 475 4.64 -13.03 17.81
C LEU A 475 5.17 -13.01 19.26
N SER A 476 5.95 -11.99 19.64
CA SER A 476 6.44 -11.85 21.01
C SER A 476 5.27 -11.85 22.00
N PRO A 477 5.37 -12.59 23.13
CA PRO A 477 4.29 -12.70 24.11
C PRO A 477 3.97 -11.37 24.82
N ILE A 478 4.81 -10.34 24.65
CA ILE A 478 4.55 -8.99 25.18
C ILE A 478 3.37 -8.31 24.48
N PHE A 479 3.02 -8.72 23.26
CA PHE A 479 1.97 -8.08 22.48
C PHE A 479 0.59 -8.68 22.78
N HIS A 480 -0.31 -7.85 23.28
CA HIS A 480 -1.68 -8.23 23.61
C HIS A 480 -2.68 -7.50 22.71
N ARG A 481 -3.44 -8.26 21.93
CA ARG A 481 -4.51 -7.71 21.09
C ARG A 481 -5.68 -7.24 21.95
N VAL A 482 -6.16 -6.02 21.73
CA VAL A 482 -7.42 -5.51 22.32
C VAL A 482 -8.54 -5.71 21.30
N GLU A 483 -9.52 -6.55 21.61
CA GLU A 483 -10.59 -6.93 20.67
C GLU A 483 -11.94 -6.26 20.95
N THR A 484 -12.21 -5.89 22.21
CA THR A 484 -13.51 -5.39 22.64
C THR A 484 -13.38 -4.10 23.46
N ALA A 485 -14.49 -3.35 23.53
CA ALA A 485 -14.58 -2.16 24.38
C ALA A 485 -14.41 -2.51 25.87
N ASP A 486 -14.92 -3.67 26.31
CA ASP A 486 -14.79 -4.13 27.70
C ASP A 486 -13.32 -4.38 28.07
N MET A 487 -12.54 -5.04 27.20
CA MET A 487 -11.09 -5.21 27.40
C MET A 487 -10.37 -3.87 27.50
N ARG A 488 -10.76 -2.89 26.67
CA ARG A 488 -10.20 -1.54 26.74
C ARG A 488 -10.52 -0.89 28.07
N GLU A 489 -11.76 -0.99 28.54
CA GLU A 489 -12.20 -0.44 29.82
C GLU A 489 -11.42 -1.06 30.99
N GLU A 490 -11.18 -2.37 30.96
CA GLU A 490 -10.32 -3.06 31.94
C GLU A 490 -8.88 -2.53 31.93
N ILE A 491 -8.28 -2.35 30.73
CA ILE A 491 -6.92 -1.80 30.59
C ILE A 491 -6.85 -0.36 31.09
N CYS A 492 -7.87 0.46 30.79
CA CYS A 492 -7.91 1.85 31.24
C CYS A 492 -7.85 1.95 32.78
N HIS A 493 -8.62 1.10 33.48
CA HIS A 493 -8.77 1.14 34.94
C HIS A 493 -7.80 0.23 35.71
N SER A 494 -7.03 -0.62 35.03
CA SER A 494 -6.00 -1.44 35.68
C SER A 494 -4.98 -0.58 36.43
N PRO A 495 -4.55 -0.96 37.65
CA PRO A 495 -3.49 -0.25 38.36
C PRO A 495 -2.08 -0.55 37.80
N ASP A 496 -1.94 -1.58 36.97
CA ASP A 496 -0.64 -2.07 36.50
C ASP A 496 -0.07 -1.18 35.39
N PRO A 497 1.27 -0.95 35.37
CA PRO A 497 1.93 -0.21 34.31
C PRO A 497 1.89 -1.01 33.00
N CYS A 498 1.63 -0.32 31.90
CA CYS A 498 1.56 -0.93 30.57
C CYS A 498 1.90 0.08 29.47
N ILE A 499 2.14 -0.45 28.27
CA ILE A 499 2.24 0.34 27.05
C ILE A 499 0.98 0.08 26.21
N VAL A 500 0.34 1.14 25.71
CA VAL A 500 -0.74 1.05 24.73
C VAL A 500 -0.29 1.71 23.43
N LEU A 501 -0.26 0.93 22.36
CA LEU A 501 -0.25 1.44 21.00
C LEU A 501 -1.71 1.47 20.51
N ALA A 502 -2.24 2.66 20.23
CA ALA A 502 -3.64 2.83 19.83
C ALA A 502 -3.78 3.59 18.51
N THR A 503 -4.74 3.19 17.68
CA THR A 503 -5.02 3.87 16.41
C THR A 503 -5.59 5.28 16.61
N GLY A 504 -5.28 6.13 15.63
CA GLY A 504 -5.50 7.57 15.69
C GLY A 504 -4.17 8.29 15.89
N GLY A 505 -3.20 8.08 14.99
CA GLY A 505 -1.82 8.54 15.17
C GLY A 505 -1.64 10.05 15.33
N MET A 506 -2.64 10.82 14.92
CA MET A 506 -2.72 12.28 15.14
C MET A 506 -3.81 12.70 16.14
N MET A 507 -4.37 11.73 16.86
CA MET A 507 -5.46 11.85 17.82
C MET A 507 -6.72 12.49 17.23
N SER A 508 -7.02 12.20 15.96
CA SER A 508 -8.21 12.71 15.26
C SER A 508 -9.50 11.98 15.63
N GLY A 509 -9.40 10.76 16.17
CA GLY A 509 -10.51 9.87 16.47
C GLY A 509 -10.00 8.51 16.93
N GLY A 510 -10.93 7.57 17.17
CA GLY A 510 -10.60 6.19 17.49
C GLY A 510 -10.21 5.92 18.96
N PRO A 511 -9.70 4.73 19.27
CA PRO A 511 -9.50 4.26 20.64
C PRO A 511 -8.47 5.09 21.43
N VAL A 512 -7.51 5.73 20.78
CA VAL A 512 -6.53 6.61 21.44
C VAL A 512 -7.19 7.72 22.27
N LEU A 513 -8.35 8.23 21.83
CA LEU A 513 -9.08 9.27 22.55
C LEU A 513 -9.79 8.73 23.80
N GLU A 514 -10.06 7.43 23.88
CA GLU A 514 -10.60 6.80 25.07
C GLU A 514 -9.51 6.69 26.14
N TYR A 515 -8.36 6.12 25.79
CA TYR A 515 -7.20 6.05 26.69
C TYR A 515 -6.76 7.44 27.17
N PHE A 516 -6.65 8.40 26.25
CA PHE A 516 -6.24 9.75 26.60
C PHE A 516 -7.20 10.42 27.59
N ARG A 517 -8.52 10.21 27.44
CA ARG A 517 -9.50 10.78 28.39
C ARG A 517 -9.35 10.22 29.80
N GLU A 518 -9.06 8.93 29.91
CA GLU A 518 -8.94 8.26 31.22
C GLU A 518 -7.56 8.47 31.88
N TRP A 519 -6.52 8.78 31.10
CA TRP A 519 -5.14 8.80 31.60
C TRP A 519 -4.50 10.20 31.67
N ALA A 520 -5.08 11.21 31.02
CA ALA A 520 -4.45 12.51 30.88
C ALA A 520 -4.31 13.30 32.19
N ASP A 521 -5.14 13.05 33.20
CA ASP A 521 -5.16 13.78 34.46
C ASP A 521 -4.20 13.19 35.53
N ASP A 522 -3.49 12.10 35.21
CA ASP A 522 -2.51 11.49 36.11
C ASP A 522 -1.07 11.82 35.67
N PRO A 523 -0.28 12.53 36.50
CA PRO A 523 1.09 12.93 36.17
C PRO A 523 2.09 11.75 36.11
N ARG A 524 1.70 10.54 36.52
CA ARG A 524 2.52 9.34 36.35
C ARG A 524 2.51 8.84 34.91
N ASN A 525 1.46 9.13 34.16
CA ASN A 525 1.27 8.64 32.80
C ASN A 525 2.07 9.44 31.78
N TRP A 526 2.29 8.83 30.62
CA TRP A 526 3.11 9.39 29.53
C TRP A 526 2.40 9.30 28.19
N LEU A 527 2.42 10.38 27.43
CA LEU A 527 1.97 10.46 26.05
C LEU A 527 3.18 10.67 25.16
N LEU A 528 3.52 9.68 24.34
CA LEU A 528 4.71 9.72 23.48
C LEU A 528 4.30 9.86 22.02
N PHE A 529 4.61 11.02 21.42
CA PHE A 529 4.42 11.23 19.99
C PHE A 529 5.62 10.68 19.21
N VAL A 530 5.37 9.69 18.36
CA VAL A 530 6.42 8.97 17.59
C VAL A 530 6.36 9.27 16.08
N GLY A 531 5.64 10.32 15.68
CA GLY A 531 5.43 10.64 14.28
C GLY A 531 4.85 12.02 14.07
N TYR A 532 4.85 12.44 12.81
CA TYR A 532 4.37 13.75 12.39
C TYR A 532 2.95 14.02 12.89
N GLN A 533 2.73 15.24 13.39
CA GLN A 533 1.43 15.74 13.83
C GLN A 533 1.05 16.90 12.91
N SER A 534 0.00 16.75 12.11
CA SER A 534 -0.44 17.81 11.20
C SER A 534 -0.92 19.05 11.96
N GLU A 535 -0.74 20.25 11.38
CA GLU A 535 -0.99 21.54 12.07
C GLU A 535 -2.38 21.69 12.69
N ASN A 536 -3.39 21.05 12.10
CA ASN A 536 -4.78 21.13 12.56
C ASN A 536 -5.21 19.95 13.45
N SER A 537 -4.30 19.03 13.79
CA SER A 537 -4.65 17.86 14.58
C SER A 537 -4.73 18.16 16.08
N LEU A 538 -5.50 17.32 16.78
CA LEU A 538 -5.54 17.33 18.24
C LEU A 538 -4.16 17.01 18.83
N GLY A 539 -3.47 16.01 18.26
CA GLY A 539 -2.13 15.64 18.69
C GLY A 539 -1.13 16.79 18.62
N ARG A 540 -1.17 17.60 17.55
CA ARG A 540 -0.35 18.81 17.42
C ARG A 540 -0.68 19.86 18.47
N THR A 541 -1.96 20.03 18.77
CA THR A 541 -2.43 20.96 19.81
C THR A 541 -1.88 20.56 21.18
N ILE A 542 -1.90 19.27 21.51
CA ILE A 542 -1.36 18.72 22.77
C ILE A 542 0.17 18.83 22.78
N GLN A 543 0.84 18.48 21.68
CA GLN A 543 2.30 18.56 21.52
C GLN A 543 2.83 19.99 21.74
N ARG A 544 2.05 21.02 21.41
CA ARG A 544 2.40 22.45 21.65
C ARG A 544 2.24 22.90 23.11
N GLY A 545 1.89 21.99 24.01
CA GLY A 545 1.85 22.26 25.46
C GLY A 545 0.49 22.71 25.99
N ARG A 546 -0.60 22.62 25.20
CA ARG A 546 -1.94 22.95 25.69
C ARG A 546 -2.30 22.09 26.91
N THR A 547 -2.71 22.71 28.01
CA THR A 547 -2.92 22.03 29.30
C THR A 547 -4.35 21.55 29.53
N GLU A 548 -5.30 21.99 28.72
CA GLU A 548 -6.70 21.56 28.78
C GLU A 548 -7.29 21.41 27.38
N ILE A 549 -8.07 20.35 27.18
CA ILE A 549 -8.69 20.08 25.88
C ILE A 549 -10.11 19.56 26.04
N THR A 550 -11.00 20.04 25.17
CA THR A 550 -12.40 19.61 25.17
C THR A 550 -12.61 18.54 24.12
N LEU A 551 -13.06 17.37 24.55
CA LEU A 551 -13.26 16.20 23.71
C LEU A 551 -14.74 15.80 23.68
N PRO A 552 -15.24 15.31 22.53
CA PRO A 552 -16.54 14.67 22.48
C PRO A 552 -16.51 13.32 23.21
N SER A 553 -17.52 13.05 24.01
CA SER A 553 -17.74 11.76 24.67
C SER A 553 -19.22 11.48 24.83
N LYS A 554 -19.70 10.39 24.22
CA LYS A 554 -21.12 9.95 24.27
C LYS A 554 -22.14 11.09 24.02
N GLY A 555 -21.84 11.97 23.05
CA GLY A 555 -22.69 13.11 22.69
C GLY A 555 -22.60 14.35 23.60
N LYS A 556 -21.72 14.34 24.61
CA LYS A 556 -21.40 15.50 25.47
C LYS A 556 -19.98 15.99 25.21
N GLN A 557 -19.69 17.24 25.56
CA GLN A 557 -18.33 17.76 25.59
C GLN A 557 -17.77 17.62 27.00
N ILE A 558 -16.58 17.03 27.13
CA ILE A 558 -15.86 16.89 28.39
C ILE A 558 -14.53 17.63 28.25
N THR A 559 -14.23 18.51 29.21
CA THR A 559 -12.91 19.13 29.32
C THR A 559 -12.00 18.24 30.16
N VAL A 560 -10.85 17.91 29.60
CA VAL A 560 -9.83 17.07 30.23
C VAL A 560 -8.61 17.95 30.53
N GLU A 561 -8.18 17.92 31.78
CA GLU A 561 -6.93 18.53 32.23
C GLU A 561 -5.77 17.58 31.92
N ILE A 562 -4.68 18.11 31.37
CA ILE A 562 -3.54 17.32 30.89
C ILE A 562 -2.38 17.49 31.86
N LYS A 563 -2.31 16.58 32.84
CA LYS A 563 -1.22 16.46 33.84
C LYS A 563 -0.17 15.43 33.48
N MET A 564 -0.51 14.46 32.63
CA MET A 564 0.42 13.43 32.15
C MET A 564 1.64 14.06 31.44
N ASN A 565 2.78 13.37 31.48
CA ASN A 565 3.97 13.77 30.73
C ASN A 565 3.71 13.65 29.23
N ARG A 566 4.30 14.56 28.44
CA ARG A 566 4.07 14.63 26.99
C ARG A 566 5.41 14.86 26.31
N GLU A 567 5.90 13.84 25.62
CA GLU A 567 7.18 13.93 24.94
C GLU A 567 7.06 13.54 23.46
N THR A 568 8.01 14.01 22.67
CA THR A 568 8.13 13.64 21.25
C THR A 568 9.40 12.84 21.06
N VAL A 569 9.24 11.63 20.53
CA VAL A 569 10.35 10.79 20.09
C VAL A 569 10.38 10.81 18.56
N ASP A 570 11.08 11.81 18.04
CA ASP A 570 11.32 11.93 16.60
C ASP A 570 12.32 10.86 16.14
N GLY A 571 12.29 10.48 14.86
CA GLY A 571 13.21 9.48 14.27
C GLY A 571 12.54 8.18 13.83
N PHE A 572 11.31 7.95 14.27
CA PHE A 572 10.53 6.84 13.75
C PHE A 572 9.93 7.17 12.37
N SER A 573 9.55 8.44 12.11
CA SER A 573 8.82 8.92 10.90
C SER A 573 9.08 8.11 9.61
N GLY A 574 7.99 7.72 8.92
CA GLY A 574 8.05 7.00 7.64
C GLY A 574 8.43 7.91 6.48
N HIS A 575 8.50 9.21 6.72
CA HIS A 575 8.90 10.20 5.73
C HIS A 575 10.40 10.50 5.82
N SER A 576 10.98 10.80 4.68
CA SER A 576 12.35 11.28 4.57
C SER A 576 12.46 12.63 5.25
N ASP A 577 13.46 12.78 6.13
CA ASP A 577 13.77 14.09 6.70
C ASP A 577 14.40 15.01 5.64
N ARG A 578 14.69 16.26 6.02
CA ARG A 578 15.31 17.25 5.14
C ARG A 578 16.62 16.76 4.51
N LYS A 579 17.46 16.06 5.28
CA LYS A 579 18.75 15.53 4.82
C LYS A 579 18.55 14.41 3.80
N GLN A 580 17.65 13.48 4.11
CA GLN A 580 17.33 12.32 3.29
C GLN A 580 16.70 12.73 1.96
N MET A 581 15.79 13.72 1.93
CA MET A 581 15.23 14.24 0.68
C MET A 581 16.29 14.89 -0.20
N MET A 582 17.17 15.73 0.37
CA MET A 582 18.25 16.35 -0.40
C MET A 582 19.25 15.31 -0.93
N GLU A 583 19.49 14.23 -0.18
CA GLU A 583 20.36 13.13 -0.59
C GLU A 583 19.69 12.24 -1.64
N TYR A 584 18.38 11.98 -1.52
CA TYR A 584 17.60 11.27 -2.52
C TYR A 584 17.73 11.94 -3.89
N ILE A 585 17.50 13.26 -3.96
CA ILE A 585 17.67 14.03 -5.21
C ILE A 585 19.10 13.93 -5.76
N ARG A 586 20.12 13.92 -4.88
CA ARG A 586 21.52 13.79 -5.29
C ARG A 586 21.83 12.42 -5.91
N LYS A 587 21.13 11.38 -5.47
CA LYS A 587 21.37 9.97 -5.83
C LYS A 587 20.52 9.48 -6.99
N LEU A 588 19.54 10.26 -7.44
CA LEU A 588 18.71 9.93 -8.60
C LEU A 588 19.56 9.69 -9.84
N ASP A 589 19.26 8.57 -10.50
CA ASP A 589 19.88 8.17 -11.76
C ASP A 589 18.80 7.64 -12.73
N PRO A 590 18.54 8.32 -13.87
CA PRO A 590 19.13 9.59 -14.26
C PRO A 590 18.61 10.76 -13.41
N ARG A 591 19.33 11.87 -13.48
CA ARG A 591 18.93 13.12 -12.82
C ARG A 591 17.76 13.77 -13.59
N PRO A 592 16.67 14.18 -12.92
CA PRO A 592 15.53 14.81 -13.58
C PRO A 592 15.84 16.24 -14.04
N ASP A 593 15.14 16.67 -15.08
CA ASP A 593 15.18 18.05 -15.60
C ASP A 593 14.29 18.99 -14.78
N LYS A 594 13.16 18.45 -14.27
CA LYS A 594 12.17 19.20 -13.49
C LYS A 594 11.73 18.42 -12.25
N ILE A 595 11.56 19.13 -11.13
CA ILE A 595 11.01 18.58 -9.89
C ILE A 595 9.77 19.39 -9.48
N ILE A 596 8.64 18.72 -9.30
CA ILE A 596 7.40 19.28 -8.76
C ILE A 596 7.32 18.87 -7.28
N ILE A 597 7.06 19.82 -6.40
CA ILE A 597 7.01 19.59 -4.95
C ILE A 597 5.57 19.67 -4.47
N GLY A 598 5.13 18.61 -3.80
CA GLY A 598 3.84 18.50 -3.14
C GLY A 598 3.99 17.89 -1.75
N HIS A 599 2.87 17.45 -1.19
CA HIS A 599 2.72 16.76 0.08
C HIS A 599 3.56 17.36 1.22
N GLY A 600 3.22 18.58 1.61
CA GLY A 600 3.94 19.35 2.61
C GLY A 600 3.31 20.72 2.80
N GLU A 601 3.55 21.37 3.94
CA GLU A 601 3.05 22.72 4.18
C GLU A 601 3.62 23.73 3.18
N ASP A 602 2.86 24.78 2.86
CA ASP A 602 3.22 25.83 1.90
C ASP A 602 4.68 26.32 2.02
N ARG A 603 5.11 26.64 3.25
CA ARG A 603 6.48 27.11 3.51
C ARG A 603 7.52 26.02 3.26
N LYS A 604 7.23 24.77 3.63
CA LYS A 604 8.14 23.63 3.47
C LYS A 604 8.30 23.25 1.99
N CYS A 605 7.21 23.25 1.22
CA CYS A 605 7.27 23.05 -0.23
C CYS A 605 8.18 24.10 -0.90
N THR A 606 7.98 25.37 -0.54
CA THR A 606 8.73 26.49 -1.12
C THR A 606 10.21 26.47 -0.73
N ASP A 607 10.52 26.17 0.54
CA ASP A 607 11.89 26.02 1.03
C ASP A 607 12.64 24.90 0.29
N LEU A 608 12.04 23.71 0.22
CA LEU A 608 12.64 22.57 -0.48
C LEU A 608 12.88 22.88 -1.96
N ALA A 609 11.92 23.53 -2.62
CA ALA A 609 12.05 23.95 -4.02
C ALA A 609 13.23 24.89 -4.22
N SER A 610 13.34 25.91 -3.38
CA SER A 610 14.44 26.88 -3.42
C SER A 610 15.79 26.21 -3.20
N SER A 611 15.85 25.26 -2.27
CA SER A 611 17.08 24.61 -1.85
C SER A 611 17.60 23.60 -2.86
N ILE A 612 16.70 22.83 -3.48
CA ILE A 612 17.03 21.94 -4.60
C ILE A 612 17.54 22.75 -5.80
N TYR A 613 16.87 23.85 -6.15
CA TYR A 613 17.31 24.72 -7.26
C TYR A 613 18.70 25.29 -6.99
N LYS A 614 18.92 25.91 -5.82
CA LYS A 614 20.21 26.50 -5.44
C LYS A 614 21.35 25.49 -5.43
N LYS A 615 21.12 24.28 -4.91
CA LYS A 615 22.17 23.29 -4.71
C LYS A 615 22.48 22.48 -5.97
N TYR A 616 21.45 22.10 -6.71
CA TYR A 616 21.61 21.19 -7.84
C TYR A 616 21.48 21.88 -9.18
N ASN A 617 20.83 23.06 -9.28
CA ASN A 617 20.47 23.71 -10.54
C ASN A 617 19.50 22.84 -11.38
N ILE A 618 18.47 22.29 -10.72
CA ILE A 618 17.33 21.58 -11.34
C ILE A 618 16.12 22.51 -11.27
N GLN A 619 15.32 22.61 -12.33
CA GLN A 619 14.11 23.42 -12.30
C GLN A 619 13.13 22.85 -11.27
N THR A 620 12.70 23.65 -10.31
CA THR A 620 11.73 23.25 -9.28
C THR A 620 10.48 24.10 -9.35
N VAL A 621 9.33 23.49 -9.05
CA VAL A 621 8.05 24.21 -8.87
C VAL A 621 7.31 23.66 -7.66
N ALA A 622 6.74 24.54 -6.86
CA ALA A 622 5.83 24.21 -5.75
C ALA A 622 4.45 24.79 -6.08
N PRO A 623 3.67 24.11 -6.94
CA PRO A 623 2.40 24.64 -7.44
C PRO A 623 1.35 24.74 -6.34
N GLN A 624 0.31 25.54 -6.57
CA GLN A 624 -0.91 25.51 -5.76
C GLN A 624 -1.86 24.42 -6.28
N ASN A 625 -2.77 23.96 -5.43
CA ASN A 625 -3.91 23.16 -5.91
C ASN A 625 -4.63 23.93 -7.04
N LEU A 626 -5.13 23.19 -8.03
CA LEU A 626 -5.75 23.65 -9.28
C LEU A 626 -4.80 24.23 -10.34
N GLU A 627 -3.49 24.30 -10.10
CA GLU A 627 -2.54 24.63 -11.15
C GLU A 627 -2.26 23.44 -12.07
N THR A 628 -1.89 23.73 -13.31
CA THR A 628 -1.48 22.73 -14.30
C THR A 628 -0.07 23.04 -14.79
N VAL A 629 0.83 22.07 -14.62
CA VAL A 629 2.22 22.17 -15.09
C VAL A 629 2.34 21.40 -16.40
N ARG A 630 2.65 22.11 -17.50
CA ARG A 630 3.03 21.47 -18.77
C ARG A 630 4.46 20.91 -18.66
N LEU A 631 4.60 19.66 -19.05
CA LEU A 631 5.87 18.91 -19.04
C LEU A 631 6.46 18.82 -20.44
N LYS A 632 5.60 18.68 -21.45
CA LYS A 632 5.97 18.63 -22.87
C LYS A 632 4.95 19.35 -23.74
#